data_AF-A0A819T227-F1
#
_entry.id   AF-A0A819T227-F1
#
_cell.length_a   1.000
_cell.length_b   1.000
_cell.length_c   1.000
_cell.angle_alpha   90.00
_cell.angle_beta   90.00
_cell.angle_gamma   90.00
#
_symmetry.space_group_name_H-M   'P 1'
#
loop_
_entity.id
_entity.type
_entity.pdbx_description
1 polymer ?
#
loop_
_entity_poly.entity_id
_entity_poly.type
_entity_poly.pdbx_seq_one_letter_code
_entity_poly.pdbx_strand_id
1 'polypeptide(L)'
;MDIDKELFLWSVIADRRDLALLFWSRAKNKISAALIATLLYKKHARNEKDSSYKKSADEFENLAVQILDKFYQADSQTCTKAIIRRIPAWGNVTWLDLAIAADAKQFIARRAVQDLLNNIWFGYIDQRTSHKKIIFSTLMIWYSGFLLYNKELVQSIDKAVFLDEQTKKLNSTENQTSDNKWIVYKKRPGLYQYLINITRFMHTPYIKYLYNLYFHMIFLLLFSYLILCDFLPLYGFPIDICTSAKDSKDRKDNVADKNDNQPSINTSLIGNRYNASTSGSYESQRRKRPSGIEFVLVIWIFTLVCEEIRQLFATEAQSKRNAIIAYFKVFWNKLDVLAVVLFFIGFTLRFIPTVECFCAARVVLSIDLTVWFMRTLDLFAAVKRLGPKLVMIGEMVNDLRFFMIMLIVFILAFGVSSYSLIHGIQKLSWHLLRDIINHAYWRIFGDLNTLETFSTNYKANGYAAFILLVGYMAVVSILLVNLLIAMFSNTFTNLQVDTDRIWKFQQYTLVCEYLSRPSLPPPLIIFSHVWRLTLCIAAKYFKLNFFQEQYRRHLNRTDYKISLDEKKSIAIELAEDTFGDDVYYDFLKIGSKSLDETELDEERA
;
A
#
# COMPACT_ATOMS: atom_id res chain seq x y z
N MET A 1 -27.20 34.24 -5.51
CA MET A 1 -27.09 33.80 -4.10
C MET A 1 -28.23 32.80 -3.89
N ASP A 2 -27.92 31.57 -3.49
CA ASP A 2 -28.90 30.48 -3.45
C ASP A 2 -29.45 30.38 -2.01
N ILE A 3 -30.62 30.97 -1.76
CA ILE A 3 -31.19 31.12 -0.41
C ILE A 3 -31.44 29.76 0.24
N ASP A 4 -31.94 28.78 -0.53
CA ASP A 4 -32.20 27.43 -0.05
C ASP A 4 -30.90 26.73 0.42
N LYS A 5 -29.77 27.02 -0.23
CA LYS A 5 -28.45 26.50 0.15
C LYS A 5 -27.98 27.03 1.51
N GLU A 6 -28.17 28.32 1.77
CA GLU A 6 -27.75 28.95 3.04
C GLU A 6 -28.62 28.49 4.20
N LEU A 7 -29.93 28.39 4.00
CA LEU A 7 -30.87 27.83 4.97
C LEU A 7 -30.57 26.37 5.28
N PHE A 8 -30.26 25.57 4.25
CA PHE A 8 -29.81 24.20 4.43
C PHE A 8 -28.54 24.13 5.28
N LEU A 9 -27.51 24.92 4.96
CA LEU A 9 -26.25 24.91 5.70
C LEU A 9 -26.44 25.33 7.17
N TRP A 10 -27.27 26.35 7.41
CA TRP A 10 -27.64 26.78 8.76
C TRP A 10 -28.35 25.66 9.53
N SER A 11 -29.32 24.99 8.91
CA SER A 11 -30.07 23.90 9.55
C SER A 11 -29.18 22.72 9.96
N VAL A 12 -28.18 22.38 9.15
CA VAL A 12 -27.19 21.32 9.43
C VAL A 12 -26.26 21.73 10.57
N ILE A 13 -25.77 22.97 10.58
CA ILE A 13 -24.89 23.48 11.65
C ILE A 13 -25.64 23.61 12.98
N ALA A 14 -26.93 23.96 12.93
CA ALA A 14 -27.80 24.10 14.10
C ALA A 14 -28.39 22.77 14.60
N ASP A 15 -27.98 21.63 14.04
CA ASP A 15 -28.47 20.28 14.35
C ASP A 15 -30.01 20.14 14.27
N ARG A 16 -30.64 20.84 13.32
CA ARG A 16 -32.09 20.76 13.06
C ARG A 16 -32.36 19.78 11.93
N ARG A 17 -32.34 18.48 12.25
CA ARG A 17 -32.44 17.37 11.27
C ARG A 17 -33.64 17.48 10.33
N ASP A 18 -34.85 17.68 10.85
CA ASP A 18 -36.08 17.69 10.04
C ASP A 18 -36.11 18.91 9.09
N LEU A 19 -35.63 20.06 9.57
CA LEU A 19 -35.46 21.25 8.72
C LEU A 19 -34.39 21.03 7.65
N ALA A 20 -33.31 20.34 7.99
CA ALA A 20 -32.25 20.01 7.04
C ALA A 20 -32.76 19.07 5.93
N LEU A 21 -33.62 18.10 6.25
CA LEU A 21 -34.26 17.23 5.25
C LEU A 21 -35.20 18.03 4.33
N LEU A 22 -35.97 18.95 4.89
CA LEU A 22 -36.88 19.82 4.11
C LEU A 22 -36.12 20.74 3.15
N PHE A 23 -35.04 21.37 3.59
CA PHE A 23 -34.23 22.20 2.69
C PHE A 23 -33.40 21.37 1.71
N TRP A 24 -33.03 20.15 2.09
CA TRP A 24 -32.37 19.21 1.18
C TRP A 24 -33.27 18.78 0.02
N SER A 25 -34.56 18.53 0.27
CA SER A 25 -35.50 18.13 -0.79
C SER A 25 -35.67 19.21 -1.86
N ARG A 26 -35.52 20.48 -1.48
CA ARG A 26 -35.55 21.67 -2.34
C ARG A 26 -34.22 22.01 -3.00
N ALA A 27 -33.11 21.40 -2.57
CA ALA A 27 -31.79 21.73 -3.09
C ALA A 27 -31.63 21.30 -4.57
N LYS A 28 -31.10 22.21 -5.40
CA LYS A 28 -30.82 21.94 -6.83
C LYS A 28 -29.86 20.77 -7.04
N ASN A 29 -28.84 20.62 -6.17
CA ASN A 29 -27.84 19.56 -6.25
C ASN A 29 -27.90 18.63 -5.02
N LYS A 30 -28.93 17.78 -4.94
CA LYS A 30 -29.24 16.91 -3.79
C LYS A 30 -28.07 16.04 -3.31
N ILE A 31 -27.32 15.41 -4.22
CA ILE A 31 -26.15 14.56 -3.86
C ILE A 31 -25.06 15.39 -3.16
N SER A 32 -24.70 16.55 -3.73
CA SER A 32 -23.68 17.41 -3.13
C SER A 32 -24.11 17.98 -1.78
N ALA A 33 -25.39 18.36 -1.64
CA ALA A 33 -25.95 18.85 -0.39
C ALA A 33 -25.90 17.77 0.70
N ALA A 34 -26.32 16.54 0.38
CA ALA A 34 -26.24 15.40 1.29
C ALA A 34 -24.80 15.09 1.72
N LEU A 35 -23.84 15.03 0.80
CA LEU A 35 -22.43 14.77 1.13
C LEU A 35 -21.83 15.87 2.01
N ILE A 36 -22.22 17.13 1.81
CA ILE A 36 -21.79 18.26 2.64
C ILE A 36 -22.42 18.18 4.04
N ALA A 37 -23.68 17.79 4.16
CA ALA A 37 -24.27 17.50 5.45
C ALA A 37 -23.52 16.38 6.18
N THR A 38 -23.23 15.26 5.49
CA THR A 38 -22.43 14.15 6.04
C THR A 38 -21.06 14.64 6.51
N LEU A 39 -20.37 15.49 5.74
CA LEU A 39 -19.08 16.09 6.11
C LEU A 39 -19.18 16.89 7.42
N LEU A 40 -20.19 17.76 7.52
CA LEU A 40 -20.38 18.63 8.67
C LEU A 40 -20.74 17.81 9.91
N TYR A 41 -21.72 16.91 9.82
CA TYR A 41 -22.10 16.05 10.93
C TYR A 41 -20.95 15.17 11.42
N LYS A 42 -20.14 14.58 10.51
CA LYS A 42 -18.93 13.82 10.92
C LYS A 42 -17.89 14.70 11.58
N LYS A 43 -17.77 15.97 11.18
CA LYS A 43 -16.87 16.94 11.83
C LYS A 43 -17.36 17.30 13.23
N HIS A 44 -18.66 17.54 13.41
CA HIS A 44 -19.29 17.73 14.72
C HIS A 44 -19.11 16.49 15.61
N ALA A 45 -19.36 15.29 15.09
CA ALA A 45 -19.17 14.03 15.80
C ALA A 45 -17.73 13.79 16.28
N ARG A 46 -16.72 14.30 15.56
CA ARG A 46 -15.31 14.23 16.00
C ARG A 46 -15.01 15.15 17.18
N ASN A 47 -15.71 16.28 17.29
CA ASN A 47 -15.50 17.26 18.37
C ASN A 47 -16.31 16.89 19.62
N GLU A 48 -17.58 16.53 19.46
CA GLU A 48 -18.53 16.36 20.58
C GLU A 48 -18.70 14.90 21.03
N LYS A 49 -18.11 13.91 20.32
CA LYS A 49 -18.20 12.46 20.61
C LYS A 49 -19.63 11.89 20.74
N ASP A 50 -20.67 12.67 20.45
CA ASP A 50 -22.05 12.21 20.51
C ASP A 50 -22.41 11.26 19.37
N SER A 51 -23.16 10.21 19.72
CA SER A 51 -23.64 9.21 18.76
C SER A 51 -24.76 9.72 17.85
N SER A 52 -25.45 10.80 18.25
CA SER A 52 -26.56 11.38 17.47
C SER A 52 -26.09 11.88 16.11
N TYR A 53 -25.02 12.70 16.09
CA TYR A 53 -24.44 13.22 14.85
C TYR A 53 -23.94 12.14 13.90
N LYS A 54 -23.47 11.00 14.42
CA LYS A 54 -23.09 9.87 13.56
C LYS A 54 -24.30 9.28 12.84
N LYS A 55 -25.41 9.09 13.55
CA LYS A 55 -26.66 8.60 12.95
C LYS A 55 -27.16 9.55 11.85
N SER A 56 -27.16 10.86 12.12
CA SER A 56 -27.57 11.86 11.12
C SER A 56 -26.61 11.92 9.92
N ALA A 57 -25.30 11.77 10.15
CA ALA A 57 -24.34 11.69 9.06
C ALA A 57 -24.59 10.47 8.17
N ASP A 58 -24.84 9.31 8.76
CA ASP A 58 -25.13 8.06 8.05
C ASP A 58 -26.46 8.13 7.29
N GLU A 59 -27.46 8.82 7.84
CA GLU A 59 -28.75 9.07 7.19
C GLU A 59 -28.59 9.90 5.89
N PHE A 60 -27.90 11.04 5.96
CA PHE A 60 -27.60 11.85 4.76
C PHE A 60 -26.68 11.11 3.78
N GLU A 61 -25.75 10.28 4.25
CA GLU A 61 -24.90 9.45 3.39
C GLU A 61 -25.75 8.43 2.62
N ASN A 62 -26.70 7.78 3.30
CA ASN A 62 -27.65 6.84 2.70
C ASN A 62 -28.53 7.51 1.64
N LEU A 63 -29.04 8.72 1.90
CA LEU A 63 -29.81 9.48 0.91
C LEU A 63 -29.00 9.76 -0.36
N ALA A 64 -27.73 10.16 -0.22
CA ALA A 64 -26.83 10.37 -1.35
C ALA A 64 -26.60 9.06 -2.15
N VAL A 65 -26.41 7.94 -1.45
CA VAL A 65 -26.22 6.61 -2.05
C VAL A 65 -27.45 6.18 -2.85
N GLN A 66 -28.65 6.33 -2.27
CA GLN A 66 -29.90 5.93 -2.93
C GLN A 66 -30.14 6.73 -4.23
N ILE A 67 -29.92 8.04 -4.21
CA ILE A 67 -30.05 8.87 -5.42
C ILE A 67 -29.02 8.45 -6.46
N LEU A 68 -27.77 8.22 -6.06
CA LEU A 68 -26.71 7.77 -6.97
C LEU A 68 -27.06 6.44 -7.62
N ASP A 69 -27.66 5.52 -6.87
CA ASP A 69 -28.09 4.21 -7.38
C ASP A 69 -29.22 4.32 -8.39
N LYS A 70 -30.27 5.08 -8.08
CA LYS A 70 -31.37 5.35 -9.01
C LYS A 70 -30.83 6.01 -10.29
N PHE A 71 -29.92 6.96 -10.15
CA PHE A 71 -29.30 7.65 -11.29
C PHE A 71 -28.43 6.72 -12.15
N TYR A 72 -27.65 5.84 -11.53
CA TYR A 72 -26.83 4.86 -12.24
C TYR A 72 -27.68 3.79 -12.94
N GLN A 73 -28.82 3.40 -12.36
CA GLN A 73 -29.76 2.46 -13.00
C GLN A 73 -30.42 3.06 -14.24
N ALA A 74 -30.70 4.36 -14.24
CA ALA A 74 -31.27 5.07 -15.38
C ALA A 74 -30.26 5.23 -16.53
N ASP A 75 -29.08 5.77 -16.24
CA ASP A 75 -27.98 5.86 -17.22
C ASP A 75 -26.59 5.79 -16.56
N SER A 76 -25.91 4.66 -16.77
CA SER A 76 -24.55 4.41 -16.29
C SER A 76 -23.52 5.36 -16.91
N GLN A 77 -23.63 5.71 -18.19
CA GLN A 77 -22.61 6.51 -18.88
C GLN A 77 -22.68 7.99 -18.50
N THR A 78 -23.89 8.56 -18.44
CA THR A 78 -24.05 9.95 -17.98
C THR A 78 -23.75 10.09 -16.49
N CYS A 79 -24.10 9.07 -15.68
CA CYS A 79 -23.77 9.05 -14.26
C CYS A 79 -22.26 9.11 -14.00
N THR A 80 -21.47 8.27 -14.68
CA THR A 80 -20.00 8.29 -14.52
C THR A 80 -19.36 9.62 -14.94
N LYS A 81 -19.92 10.32 -15.94
CA LYS A 81 -19.48 11.67 -16.33
C LYS A 81 -19.87 12.73 -15.29
N ALA A 82 -21.09 12.65 -14.75
CA ALA A 82 -21.61 13.58 -13.76
C ALA A 82 -20.83 13.53 -12.44
N ILE A 83 -20.39 12.35 -11.98
CA ILE A 83 -19.60 12.19 -10.73
C ILE A 83 -18.34 13.06 -10.73
N ILE A 84 -17.73 13.25 -11.91
CA ILE A 84 -16.49 14.00 -12.07
C ILE A 84 -16.75 15.43 -12.58
N ARG A 85 -18.00 15.83 -12.85
CA ARG A 85 -18.33 17.20 -13.24
C ARG A 85 -18.04 18.14 -12.07
N ARG A 86 -17.44 19.30 -12.35
CA ARG A 86 -17.24 20.34 -11.34
C ARG A 86 -18.53 21.10 -11.09
N ILE A 87 -18.84 21.35 -9.83
CA ILE A 87 -20.09 21.99 -9.42
C ILE A 87 -19.78 23.41 -8.95
N PRO A 88 -20.17 24.45 -9.71
CA PRO A 88 -19.85 25.83 -9.35
C PRO A 88 -20.54 26.29 -8.06
N ALA A 89 -21.72 25.74 -7.76
CA ALA A 89 -22.49 26.08 -6.56
C ALA A 89 -21.73 25.83 -5.25
N TRP A 90 -20.75 24.93 -5.23
CA TRP A 90 -19.99 24.53 -4.03
C TRP A 90 -18.48 24.76 -4.16
N GLY A 91 -18.05 25.71 -5.00
CA GLY A 91 -16.64 26.06 -5.15
C GLY A 91 -15.88 25.21 -6.16
N ASN A 92 -16.54 24.78 -7.25
CA ASN A 92 -15.95 24.01 -8.35
C ASN A 92 -15.39 22.63 -7.93
N VAL A 93 -16.01 22.01 -6.93
CA VAL A 93 -15.67 20.66 -6.45
C VAL A 93 -16.48 19.58 -7.17
N THR A 94 -15.93 18.36 -7.23
CA THR A 94 -16.64 17.18 -7.76
C THR A 94 -17.39 16.43 -6.65
N TRP A 95 -18.38 15.60 -7.00
CA TRP A 95 -19.02 14.71 -6.00
C TRP A 95 -18.02 13.78 -5.34
N LEU A 96 -17.02 13.31 -6.10
CA LEU A 96 -15.98 12.43 -5.58
C LEU A 96 -15.11 13.15 -4.54
N ASP A 97 -14.64 14.36 -4.82
CA ASP A 97 -13.85 15.16 -3.88
C ASP A 97 -14.63 15.46 -2.57
N LEU A 98 -15.93 15.75 -2.69
CA LEU A 98 -16.82 15.92 -1.53
C LEU A 98 -16.96 14.64 -0.70
N ALA A 99 -17.16 13.49 -1.36
CA ALA A 99 -17.30 12.21 -0.67
C ALA A 99 -16.03 11.82 0.10
N ILE A 100 -14.86 12.14 -0.43
CA ILE A 100 -13.56 11.87 0.25
C ILE A 100 -13.36 12.82 1.42
N ALA A 101 -13.65 14.11 1.23
CA ALA A 101 -13.59 15.07 2.32
C ALA A 101 -14.50 14.64 3.48
N ALA A 102 -15.69 14.12 3.15
CA ALA A 102 -16.68 13.61 4.10
C ALA A 102 -16.34 12.23 4.70
N ASP A 103 -15.28 11.54 4.26
CA ASP A 103 -15.00 10.14 4.63
C ASP A 103 -16.26 9.25 4.43
N ALA A 104 -16.96 9.45 3.31
CA ALA A 104 -18.21 8.78 2.95
C ALA A 104 -17.93 7.41 2.29
N LYS A 105 -17.59 6.41 3.12
CA LYS A 105 -17.20 5.07 2.67
C LYS A 105 -18.32 4.33 1.94
N GLN A 106 -19.58 4.52 2.33
CA GLN A 106 -20.72 3.84 1.68
C GLN A 106 -20.95 4.40 0.28
N PHE A 107 -20.82 5.72 0.11
CA PHE A 107 -20.93 6.37 -1.19
C PHE A 107 -19.85 5.89 -2.17
N ILE A 108 -18.59 5.86 -1.74
CA ILE A 108 -17.47 5.43 -2.59
C ILE A 108 -17.53 3.92 -2.89
N ALA A 109 -18.03 3.11 -1.97
CA ALA A 109 -18.19 1.67 -2.16
C ALA A 109 -19.26 1.29 -3.20
N ARG A 110 -20.04 2.26 -3.70
CA ARG A 110 -21.13 2.02 -4.65
C ARG A 110 -20.61 1.71 -6.05
N ARG A 111 -21.35 0.88 -6.79
CA ARG A 111 -20.96 0.36 -8.11
C ARG A 111 -20.61 1.48 -9.10
N ALA A 112 -21.40 2.55 -9.14
CA ALA A 112 -21.16 3.71 -10.02
C ALA A 112 -19.76 4.31 -9.85
N VAL A 113 -19.34 4.55 -8.59
CA VAL A 113 -18.02 5.11 -8.27
C VAL A 113 -16.92 4.08 -8.53
N GLN A 114 -17.16 2.80 -8.21
CA GLN A 114 -16.19 1.73 -8.43
C GLN A 114 -15.93 1.45 -9.92
N ASP A 115 -16.95 1.53 -10.78
CA ASP A 115 -16.79 1.40 -12.23
C ASP A 115 -16.03 2.59 -12.81
N LEU A 116 -16.31 3.80 -12.32
CA LEU A 116 -15.53 4.99 -12.64
C LEU A 116 -14.05 4.81 -12.23
N LEU A 117 -13.78 4.36 -11.01
CA LEU A 117 -12.43 4.11 -10.53
C LEU A 117 -11.71 3.03 -11.36
N ASN A 118 -12.44 1.99 -11.78
CA ASN A 118 -11.93 0.97 -12.68
C ASN A 118 -11.59 1.54 -14.06
N ASN A 119 -12.44 2.43 -14.61
CA ASN A 119 -12.18 3.12 -15.87
C ASN A 119 -10.91 3.97 -15.76
N ILE A 120 -10.73 4.69 -14.66
CA ILE A 120 -9.53 5.49 -14.40
C ILE A 120 -8.29 4.60 -14.22
N TRP A 121 -8.43 3.47 -13.52
CA TRP A 121 -7.35 2.52 -13.24
C TRP A 121 -6.78 1.86 -14.50
N PHE A 122 -7.66 1.41 -15.41
CA PHE A 122 -7.24 0.85 -16.70
C PHE A 122 -6.92 1.93 -17.75
N GLY A 123 -7.37 3.16 -17.53
CA GLY A 123 -7.05 4.32 -18.35
C GLY A 123 -7.44 4.10 -19.82
N TYR A 124 -6.43 3.98 -20.67
CA TYR A 124 -6.60 3.82 -22.13
C TYR A 124 -6.79 2.36 -22.58
N ILE A 125 -6.61 1.40 -21.66
CA ILE A 125 -6.71 -0.04 -21.93
C ILE A 125 -8.18 -0.45 -21.86
N ASP A 126 -8.63 -1.22 -22.84
CA ASP A 126 -9.98 -1.81 -22.82
C ASP A 126 -10.10 -2.84 -21.68
N GLN A 127 -11.14 -2.71 -20.86
CA GLN A 127 -11.40 -3.55 -19.69
C GLN A 127 -11.72 -5.00 -20.05
N ARG A 128 -12.16 -5.27 -21.29
CA ARG A 128 -12.46 -6.62 -21.78
C ARG A 128 -11.20 -7.43 -22.07
N THR A 129 -10.03 -6.81 -22.01
CA THR A 129 -8.78 -7.46 -22.37
C THR A 129 -8.35 -8.48 -21.31
N SER A 130 -7.94 -9.67 -21.76
CA SER A 130 -7.51 -10.72 -20.83
C SER A 130 -6.27 -10.28 -20.05
N HIS A 131 -6.28 -10.49 -18.73
CA HIS A 131 -5.14 -10.18 -17.85
C HIS A 131 -3.82 -10.78 -18.35
N LYS A 132 -3.85 -11.96 -18.98
CA LYS A 132 -2.65 -12.61 -19.55
C LYS A 132 -2.01 -11.79 -20.68
N LYS A 133 -2.83 -11.16 -21.54
CA LYS A 133 -2.36 -10.28 -22.62
C LYS A 133 -1.71 -9.02 -22.05
N ILE A 134 -2.28 -8.45 -20.98
CA ILE A 134 -1.72 -7.27 -20.33
C ILE A 134 -0.37 -7.60 -19.68
N ILE A 135 -0.26 -8.74 -18.98
CA ILE A 135 0.99 -9.19 -18.36
C ILE A 135 2.09 -9.37 -19.42
N PHE A 136 1.80 -10.09 -20.50
CA PHE A 136 2.77 -10.29 -21.59
C PHE A 136 3.18 -8.97 -22.26
N SER A 137 2.22 -8.08 -22.50
CA SER A 137 2.47 -6.73 -23.03
C SER A 137 3.28 -5.83 -22.09
N THR A 138 3.20 -6.05 -20.78
CA THR A 138 3.95 -5.28 -19.78
C THR A 138 5.41 -5.74 -19.74
N LEU A 139 5.65 -7.05 -19.86
CA LEU A 139 7.00 -7.63 -19.95
C LEU A 139 7.70 -7.22 -21.26
N MET A 140 6.95 -7.21 -22.37
CA MET A 140 7.47 -6.90 -23.69
C MET A 140 6.90 -5.57 -24.21
N ILE A 141 7.54 -4.46 -23.82
CA ILE A 141 7.11 -3.07 -24.10
C ILE A 141 6.77 -2.85 -25.58
N TRP A 142 7.54 -3.45 -26.48
CA TRP A 142 7.36 -3.33 -27.94
C TRP A 142 6.05 -3.96 -28.44
N TYR A 143 5.48 -4.91 -27.70
CA TYR A 143 4.19 -5.54 -28.03
C TYR A 143 2.98 -4.66 -27.68
N SER A 144 3.18 -3.68 -26.78
CA SER A 144 2.09 -2.83 -26.25
C SER A 144 1.49 -1.87 -27.27
N GLY A 145 2.26 -1.46 -28.29
CA GLY A 145 1.79 -0.47 -29.27
C GLY A 145 0.69 -0.96 -30.20
N PHE A 146 0.41 -2.28 -30.27
CA PHE A 146 -0.53 -2.87 -31.24
C PHE A 146 -1.88 -3.33 -30.65
N LEU A 147 -1.97 -3.67 -29.35
CA LEU A 147 -2.94 -4.71 -28.94
C LEU A 147 -3.99 -4.37 -27.87
N LEU A 148 -3.91 -3.24 -27.17
CA LEU A 148 -4.69 -3.04 -25.93
C LEU A 148 -5.26 -1.62 -25.80
N TYR A 149 -5.96 -1.13 -26.82
CA TYR A 149 -6.57 0.21 -26.78
C TYR A 149 -8.03 0.19 -27.20
N ASN A 150 -8.88 0.84 -26.41
CA ASN A 150 -10.23 1.17 -26.84
C ASN A 150 -10.13 2.18 -27.99
N LYS A 151 -10.31 1.70 -29.22
CA LYS A 151 -10.16 2.50 -30.45
C LYS A 151 -11.11 3.70 -30.46
N GLU A 152 -12.32 3.56 -29.93
CA GLU A 152 -13.34 4.62 -29.86
C GLU A 152 -12.95 5.71 -28.85
N LEU A 153 -12.43 5.31 -27.68
CA LEU A 153 -11.95 6.26 -26.67
C LEU A 153 -10.70 7.02 -27.14
N VAL A 154 -9.77 6.33 -27.79
CA VAL A 154 -8.56 6.97 -28.33
C VAL A 154 -8.91 7.94 -29.46
N GLN A 155 -9.84 7.57 -30.33
CA GLN A 155 -10.26 8.40 -31.45
C GLN A 155 -11.04 9.65 -31.00
N SER A 156 -11.90 9.53 -29.99
CA SER A 156 -12.62 10.68 -29.41
C SER A 156 -11.68 11.64 -28.68
N ILE A 157 -10.69 11.13 -27.93
CA ILE A 157 -9.68 11.96 -27.27
C ILE A 157 -8.78 12.66 -28.29
N ASP A 158 -8.32 11.95 -29.33
CA ASP A 158 -7.48 12.53 -30.39
C ASP A 158 -8.24 13.61 -31.17
N LYS A 159 -9.55 13.44 -31.37
CA LYS A 159 -10.44 14.46 -31.95
C LYS A 159 -10.59 15.68 -31.03
N ALA A 160 -10.81 15.50 -29.72
CA ALA A 160 -10.95 16.59 -28.76
C ALA A 160 -9.65 17.39 -28.58
N VAL A 161 -8.49 16.73 -28.49
CA VAL A 161 -7.18 17.39 -28.39
C VAL A 161 -6.88 18.19 -29.66
N PHE A 162 -7.25 17.66 -30.82
CA PHE A 162 -7.09 18.38 -32.09
C PHE A 162 -7.96 19.64 -32.12
N LEU A 163 -9.21 19.58 -31.63
CA LEU A 163 -10.09 20.75 -31.54
C LEU A 163 -9.55 21.81 -30.57
N ASP A 164 -9.04 21.42 -29.40
CA ASP A 164 -8.44 22.34 -28.42
C ASP A 164 -7.18 23.05 -28.94
N GLU A 165 -6.30 22.31 -29.63
CA GLU A 165 -5.10 22.89 -30.24
C GLU A 165 -5.46 23.91 -31.33
N GLN A 166 -6.61 23.75 -31.98
CA GLN A 166 -7.12 24.66 -33.01
C GLN A 166 -7.84 25.87 -32.42
N THR A 167 -8.65 25.74 -31.37
CA THR A 167 -9.23 26.89 -30.64
C THR A 167 -8.15 27.77 -30.04
N LYS A 168 -7.08 27.18 -29.48
CA LYS A 168 -5.91 27.96 -29.01
C LYS A 168 -5.19 28.68 -30.15
N LYS A 169 -5.10 28.10 -31.35
CA LYS A 169 -4.55 28.76 -32.53
C LYS A 169 -5.47 29.86 -33.05
N LEU A 170 -6.78 29.63 -33.14
CA LEU A 170 -7.75 30.66 -33.52
C LEU A 170 -7.72 31.85 -32.56
N ASN A 171 -7.69 31.61 -31.25
CA ASN A 171 -7.63 32.67 -30.25
C ASN A 171 -6.30 33.43 -30.24
N SER A 172 -5.21 32.83 -30.77
CA SER A 172 -3.94 33.54 -31.02
C SER A 172 -3.89 34.28 -32.36
N THR A 173 -4.88 34.05 -33.24
CA THR A 173 -4.95 34.62 -34.61
C THR A 173 -6.21 35.48 -34.80
N GLU A 174 -6.80 36.01 -33.72
CA GLU A 174 -7.76 37.12 -33.79
C GLU A 174 -7.03 38.41 -34.15
N ASN A 175 -6.58 38.47 -35.40
CA ASN A 175 -6.35 39.67 -36.21
C ASN A 175 -6.02 39.22 -37.64
N GLN A 176 -6.95 38.54 -38.31
CA GLN A 176 -7.30 38.73 -39.73
C GLN A 176 -8.23 37.61 -40.23
N THR A 177 -9.43 38.05 -40.61
CA THR A 177 -10.35 37.52 -41.63
C THR A 177 -10.67 36.03 -41.65
N SER A 178 -11.96 35.79 -41.41
CA SER A 178 -12.75 34.59 -41.62
C SER A 178 -12.60 34.03 -43.03
N ASP A 179 -11.94 32.88 -43.16
CA ASP A 179 -12.13 31.97 -44.29
C ASP A 179 -12.37 30.55 -43.76
N ASN A 180 -13.60 30.08 -43.90
CA ASN A 180 -14.05 28.74 -43.54
C ASN A 180 -13.42 27.71 -44.47
N LYS A 181 -12.25 27.20 -44.11
CA LYS A 181 -11.63 26.05 -44.76
C LYS A 181 -11.89 24.80 -43.92
N TRP A 182 -12.68 23.85 -44.44
CA TRP A 182 -12.87 22.54 -43.81
C TRP A 182 -11.52 21.83 -43.66
N ILE A 183 -11.05 21.68 -42.41
CA ILE A 183 -9.75 21.09 -42.12
C ILE A 183 -9.91 19.57 -42.01
N VAL A 184 -9.37 18.85 -42.98
CA VAL A 184 -9.33 17.39 -43.00
C VAL A 184 -8.36 16.87 -41.93
N TYR A 185 -8.82 15.96 -41.06
CA TYR A 185 -8.02 15.27 -40.06
C TYR A 185 -6.85 14.51 -40.73
N LYS A 186 -5.63 15.05 -40.64
CA LYS A 186 -4.44 14.40 -41.21
C LYS A 186 -3.90 13.36 -40.23
N LYS A 187 -4.06 12.08 -40.58
CA LYS A 187 -3.58 10.92 -39.81
C LYS A 187 -2.05 11.03 -39.59
N ARG A 188 -1.60 10.99 -38.33
CA ARG A 188 -0.16 11.07 -37.97
C ARG A 188 0.61 9.83 -38.49
N PRO A 189 1.92 9.92 -38.78
CA PRO A 189 2.71 8.79 -39.31
C PRO A 189 2.75 7.59 -38.35
N GLY A 190 2.79 6.37 -38.90
CA GLY A 190 2.58 5.12 -38.16
C GLY A 190 3.54 4.88 -36.98
N LEU A 191 4.83 5.21 -37.13
CA LEU A 191 5.83 5.08 -36.05
C LEU A 191 5.60 6.09 -34.91
N TYR A 192 5.18 7.31 -35.25
CA TYR A 192 4.89 8.33 -34.24
C TYR A 192 3.61 7.99 -33.47
N GLN A 193 2.59 7.46 -34.15
CA GLN A 193 1.40 6.93 -33.49
C GLN A 193 1.75 5.74 -32.56
N TYR A 194 2.64 4.86 -32.99
CA TYR A 194 3.13 3.74 -32.19
C TYR A 194 3.88 4.20 -30.93
N LEU A 195 4.80 5.17 -31.05
CA LEU A 195 5.50 5.76 -29.91
C LEU A 195 4.55 6.47 -28.94
N ILE A 196 3.56 7.20 -29.46
CA ILE A 196 2.51 7.81 -28.63
C ILE A 196 1.72 6.73 -27.89
N ASN A 197 1.35 5.64 -28.56
CA ASN A 197 0.64 4.53 -27.91
C ASN A 197 1.49 3.89 -26.81
N ILE A 198 2.81 3.74 -26.98
CA ILE A 198 3.69 3.26 -25.89
C ILE A 198 3.70 4.26 -24.72
N THR A 199 3.82 5.56 -24.98
CA THR A 199 3.80 6.55 -23.90
C THR A 199 2.47 6.56 -23.13
N ARG A 200 1.33 6.42 -23.81
CA ARG A 200 0.00 6.27 -23.19
C ARG A 200 -0.08 5.02 -22.32
N PHE A 201 0.52 3.92 -22.77
CA PHE A 201 0.60 2.66 -22.02
C PHE A 201 1.35 2.87 -20.70
N MET A 202 2.52 3.50 -20.77
CA MET A 202 3.37 3.80 -19.62
C MET A 202 2.73 4.80 -18.64
N HIS A 203 1.87 5.69 -19.13
CA HIS A 203 1.13 6.62 -18.29
C HIS A 203 -0.07 5.98 -17.57
N THR A 204 -0.48 4.77 -17.95
CA THR A 204 -1.65 4.10 -17.37
C THR A 204 -1.34 3.63 -15.95
N PRO A 205 -2.16 3.95 -14.93
CA PRO A 205 -1.83 3.69 -13.53
C PRO A 205 -1.73 2.20 -13.21
N TYR A 206 -2.58 1.35 -13.81
CA TYR A 206 -2.45 -0.11 -13.67
C TYR A 206 -1.10 -0.65 -14.14
N ILE A 207 -0.55 -0.13 -15.24
CA ILE A 207 0.76 -0.54 -15.76
C ILE A 207 1.89 -0.06 -14.85
N LYS A 208 1.80 1.16 -14.31
CA LYS A 208 2.75 1.64 -13.29
C LYS A 208 2.73 0.74 -12.05
N TYR A 209 1.56 0.30 -11.62
CA TYR A 209 1.41 -0.66 -10.53
C TYR A 209 2.08 -2.01 -10.85
N LEU A 210 1.82 -2.58 -12.04
CA LEU A 210 2.45 -3.83 -12.46
C LEU A 210 3.97 -3.72 -12.52
N TYR A 211 4.50 -2.62 -13.06
CA TYR A 211 5.94 -2.39 -13.03
C TYR A 211 6.46 -2.28 -11.59
N ASN A 212 5.80 -1.51 -10.71
CA ASN A 212 6.22 -1.44 -9.31
C ASN A 212 6.28 -2.84 -8.67
N LEU A 213 5.27 -3.67 -8.92
CA LEU A 213 5.22 -5.05 -8.44
C LEU A 213 6.37 -5.90 -8.98
N TYR A 214 6.61 -5.91 -10.29
CA TYR A 214 7.68 -6.72 -10.89
C TYR A 214 9.06 -6.27 -10.42
N PHE A 215 9.32 -4.97 -10.40
CA PHE A 215 10.59 -4.42 -9.95
C PHE A 215 10.81 -4.68 -8.45
N HIS A 216 9.77 -4.61 -7.62
CA HIS A 216 9.86 -5.01 -6.21
C HIS A 216 10.23 -6.49 -6.03
N MET A 217 9.63 -7.39 -6.82
CA MET A 217 9.99 -8.81 -6.78
C MET A 217 11.44 -9.06 -7.24
N ILE A 218 11.92 -8.33 -8.25
CA ILE A 218 13.32 -8.38 -8.68
C ILE A 218 14.25 -7.86 -7.58
N PHE A 219 13.88 -6.76 -6.92
CA PHE A 219 14.63 -6.21 -5.79
C PHE A 219 14.77 -7.24 -4.65
N LEU A 220 13.69 -7.91 -4.26
CA LEU A 220 13.73 -8.98 -3.26
C LEU A 220 14.62 -10.16 -3.68
N LEU A 221 14.57 -10.54 -4.96
CA LEU A 221 15.42 -11.61 -5.49
C LEU A 221 16.90 -11.21 -5.47
N LEU A 222 17.23 -9.98 -5.88
CA LEU A 222 18.60 -9.46 -5.82
C LEU A 222 19.10 -9.34 -4.38
N PHE A 223 18.27 -8.87 -3.46
CA PHE A 223 18.65 -8.74 -2.06
C PHE A 223 18.83 -10.11 -1.39
N SER A 224 17.95 -11.08 -1.70
CA SER A 224 18.10 -12.47 -1.25
C SER A 224 19.38 -13.11 -1.81
N TYR A 225 19.64 -12.96 -3.12
CA TYR A 225 20.88 -13.42 -3.75
C TYR A 225 22.11 -12.82 -3.10
N LEU A 226 22.07 -11.52 -2.77
CA LEU A 226 23.16 -10.86 -2.08
C LEU A 226 23.46 -11.53 -0.73
N ILE A 227 22.46 -11.65 0.14
CA ILE A 227 22.64 -12.18 1.51
C ILE A 227 23.08 -13.66 1.50
N LEU A 228 22.58 -14.45 0.55
CA LEU A 228 22.84 -15.89 0.48
C LEU A 228 24.15 -16.23 -0.23
N CYS A 229 24.46 -15.59 -1.36
CA CYS A 229 25.54 -16.01 -2.25
C CYS A 229 26.73 -15.06 -2.29
N ASP A 230 26.50 -13.75 -2.17
CA ASP A 230 27.47 -12.72 -2.58
C ASP A 230 27.99 -11.85 -1.41
N PHE A 231 27.47 -12.04 -0.20
CA PHE A 231 27.82 -11.27 1.00
C PHE A 231 29.18 -11.71 1.58
N LEU A 232 30.26 -11.18 0.98
CA LEU A 232 31.64 -11.47 1.36
C LEU A 232 32.24 -10.38 2.29
N PRO A 233 33.16 -10.74 3.21
CA PRO A 233 33.84 -9.77 4.07
C PRO A 233 34.80 -8.87 3.26
N LEU A 234 34.80 -7.57 3.57
CA LEU A 234 35.64 -6.56 2.90
C LEU A 234 37.09 -6.54 3.43
N TYR A 235 37.29 -7.00 4.67
CA TYR A 235 38.59 -7.04 5.34
C TYR A 235 39.00 -8.49 5.57
N GLY A 236 40.31 -8.76 5.49
CA GLY A 236 40.87 -10.06 5.83
C GLY A 236 40.79 -10.26 7.34
N PHE A 237 39.89 -11.14 7.78
CA PHE A 237 39.84 -11.57 9.17
C PHE A 237 40.45 -12.98 9.29
N PRO A 238 41.20 -13.29 10.36
CA PRO A 238 41.46 -14.67 10.74
C PRO A 238 40.11 -15.28 11.19
N ILE A 239 39.56 -16.21 10.41
CA ILE A 239 38.25 -16.81 10.68
C ILE A 239 38.46 -18.15 11.41
N ASP A 240 38.14 -18.18 12.70
CA ASP A 240 37.90 -19.44 13.44
C ASP A 240 36.59 -19.43 14.26
N ILE A 241 35.77 -18.37 14.19
CA ILE A 241 34.72 -18.17 15.22
C ILE A 241 33.27 -18.37 14.72
N CYS A 242 33.00 -18.34 13.41
CA CYS A 242 31.62 -18.48 12.93
C CYS A 242 31.15 -19.93 12.68
N THR A 243 32.06 -20.89 12.55
CA THR A 243 31.75 -22.31 12.29
C THR A 243 32.10 -23.24 13.46
N SER A 244 32.96 -22.82 14.40
CA SER A 244 33.50 -23.69 15.47
C SER A 244 32.59 -23.91 16.69
N ALA A 245 31.46 -23.19 16.79
CA ALA A 245 30.52 -23.37 17.90
C ALA A 245 29.72 -24.69 17.83
N LYS A 246 29.63 -25.32 16.65
CA LYS A 246 29.03 -26.66 16.51
C LYS A 246 30.05 -27.77 16.77
N ASP A 247 31.27 -27.65 16.24
CA ASP A 247 32.26 -28.72 16.30
C ASP A 247 32.95 -28.85 17.67
N SER A 248 33.00 -27.79 18.49
CA SER A 248 33.62 -27.84 19.83
C SER A 248 32.74 -28.54 20.88
N LYS A 249 31.43 -28.66 20.63
CA LYS A 249 30.50 -29.35 21.54
C LYS A 249 30.53 -30.87 21.28
N ASP A 250 30.53 -31.27 20.01
CA ASP A 250 30.58 -32.69 19.61
C ASP A 250 31.95 -33.35 19.86
N ARG A 251 33.03 -32.56 19.98
CA ARG A 251 34.38 -33.09 20.25
C ARG A 251 34.69 -33.29 21.74
N LYS A 252 33.99 -32.62 22.66
CA LYS A 252 34.19 -32.81 24.10
C LYS A 252 33.51 -34.07 24.62
N ASP A 253 32.42 -34.50 23.98
CA ASP A 253 31.66 -35.67 24.41
C ASP A 253 32.28 -37.00 23.91
N ASN A 254 33.20 -36.95 22.93
CA ASN A 254 33.82 -38.13 22.32
C ASN A 254 35.25 -38.48 22.82
N VAL A 255 35.81 -37.71 23.76
CA VAL A 255 37.21 -37.88 24.21
C VAL A 255 37.33 -38.39 25.66
N ALA A 256 36.22 -38.61 26.36
CA ALA A 256 36.23 -39.07 27.76
C ALA A 256 36.45 -40.59 27.95
N ASP A 257 36.65 -41.37 26.87
CA ASP A 257 36.72 -42.83 26.98
C ASP A 257 37.84 -43.41 26.08
N LYS A 258 39.08 -43.44 26.60
CA LYS A 258 40.11 -44.47 26.33
C LYS A 258 41.48 -44.14 26.97
N ASN A 259 41.69 -44.81 28.11
CA ASN A 259 42.88 -45.52 28.58
C ASN A 259 44.28 -44.86 28.65
N ASP A 260 44.78 -44.95 29.89
CA ASP A 260 46.15 -45.15 30.35
C ASP A 260 47.05 -46.04 29.47
N ASN A 261 48.24 -45.54 29.12
CA ASN A 261 49.56 -46.17 29.31
C ASN A 261 50.66 -45.41 28.51
N GLN A 262 51.75 -45.04 29.21
CA GLN A 262 52.98 -44.32 28.81
C GLN A 262 53.82 -45.00 27.68
N PRO A 263 54.96 -44.43 27.16
CA PRO A 263 55.69 -43.20 27.54
C PRO A 263 56.11 -42.25 26.39
N SER A 264 56.67 -41.12 26.83
CA SER A 264 57.29 -39.99 26.12
C SER A 264 58.33 -40.31 25.02
N ILE A 265 58.11 -39.79 23.81
CA ILE A 265 59.17 -39.50 22.80
C ILE A 265 58.85 -38.21 22.02
N ASN A 266 59.72 -37.22 22.19
CA ASN A 266 60.06 -36.05 21.35
C ASN A 266 59.03 -35.52 20.34
N THR A 267 58.28 -34.49 20.73
CA THR A 267 57.51 -33.63 19.83
C THR A 267 58.21 -32.27 19.68
N SER A 268 59.21 -32.16 18.81
CA SER A 268 59.80 -30.86 18.45
C SER A 268 60.10 -30.65 16.95
N LEU A 269 59.68 -31.54 16.06
CA LEU A 269 60.01 -31.42 14.62
C LEU A 269 58.84 -31.59 13.63
N ILE A 270 57.58 -31.60 14.09
CA ILE A 270 56.39 -31.72 13.20
C ILE A 270 55.50 -30.46 13.26
N GLY A 271 55.97 -29.37 13.88
CA GLY A 271 55.20 -28.12 14.03
C GLY A 271 55.18 -27.16 12.83
N ASN A 272 56.07 -27.33 11.84
CA ASN A 272 56.34 -26.27 10.86
C ASN A 272 55.99 -26.57 9.39
N ARG A 273 55.27 -27.66 9.09
CA ARG A 273 54.92 -28.00 7.70
C ARG A 273 53.42 -28.03 7.38
N TYR A 274 52.54 -27.86 8.37
CA TYR A 274 51.08 -27.82 8.16
C TYR A 274 50.45 -26.41 8.13
N ASN A 275 51.22 -25.35 8.45
CA ASN A 275 50.68 -23.98 8.47
C ASN A 275 50.89 -23.18 7.17
N ALA A 276 51.63 -23.71 6.19
CA ALA A 276 51.95 -23.00 4.95
C ALA A 276 51.07 -23.40 3.75
N SER A 277 50.37 -24.54 3.82
CA SER A 277 49.56 -25.07 2.71
C SER A 277 48.05 -24.90 2.89
N THR A 278 47.57 -24.61 4.10
CA THR A 278 46.14 -24.31 4.37
C THR A 278 45.85 -22.81 4.39
N SER A 279 46.88 -21.97 4.43
CA SER A 279 46.78 -20.51 4.31
C SER A 279 46.48 -20.04 2.89
N GLY A 280 46.81 -20.83 1.86
CA GLY A 280 46.60 -20.48 0.45
C GLY A 280 45.20 -20.76 -0.12
N SER A 281 44.35 -21.53 0.57
CA SER A 281 43.02 -21.92 0.01
C SER A 281 41.91 -20.91 0.34
N TYR A 282 41.97 -20.25 1.50
CA TYR A 282 40.94 -19.33 1.97
C TYR A 282 41.26 -17.85 1.74
N GLU A 283 42.46 -17.53 1.25
CA GLU A 283 42.78 -16.22 0.70
C GLU A 283 42.03 -15.94 -0.61
N SER A 284 41.38 -16.95 -1.21
CA SER A 284 40.69 -16.88 -2.50
C SER A 284 39.27 -16.27 -2.47
N GLN A 285 38.64 -16.07 -1.30
CA GLN A 285 37.29 -15.51 -1.19
C GLN A 285 37.25 -14.13 -0.51
N ARG A 286 38.17 -13.24 -0.87
CA ARG A 286 38.16 -11.83 -0.43
C ARG A 286 37.82 -10.92 -1.60
N ARG A 287 36.85 -10.02 -1.41
CA ARG A 287 36.63 -8.92 -2.35
C ARG A 287 37.13 -7.61 -1.72
N LYS A 288 38.10 -6.97 -2.39
CA LYS A 288 38.60 -5.63 -2.00
C LYS A 288 37.56 -4.52 -2.20
N ARG A 289 36.46 -4.79 -2.91
CA ARG A 289 35.38 -3.85 -3.23
C ARG A 289 34.01 -4.52 -3.06
N PRO A 290 32.97 -3.77 -2.66
CA PRO A 290 31.61 -4.26 -2.65
C PRO A 290 31.18 -4.77 -4.04
N SER A 291 30.34 -5.81 -4.07
CA SER A 291 29.82 -6.42 -5.31
C SER A 291 29.06 -5.37 -6.13
N GLY A 292 29.09 -5.47 -7.46
CA GLY A 292 28.29 -4.57 -8.32
C GLY A 292 26.79 -4.61 -7.95
N ILE A 293 26.31 -5.78 -7.51
CA ILE A 293 24.92 -5.99 -7.05
C ILE A 293 24.62 -5.18 -5.77
N GLU A 294 25.60 -5.01 -4.88
CA GLU A 294 25.44 -4.21 -3.66
C GLU A 294 25.29 -2.74 -3.99
N PHE A 295 26.08 -2.23 -4.93
CA PHE A 295 25.91 -0.87 -5.42
C PHE A 295 24.55 -0.67 -6.08
N VAL A 296 24.09 -1.64 -6.88
CA VAL A 296 22.74 -1.61 -7.46
C VAL A 296 21.68 -1.55 -6.37
N LEU A 297 21.78 -2.36 -5.31
CA LEU A 297 20.83 -2.36 -4.19
C LEU A 297 20.85 -1.05 -3.39
N VAL A 298 22.03 -0.48 -3.14
CA VAL A 298 22.15 0.83 -2.47
C VAL A 298 21.51 1.94 -3.30
N ILE A 299 21.77 1.97 -4.62
CA ILE A 299 21.14 2.92 -5.54
C ILE A 299 19.61 2.70 -5.57
N TRP A 300 19.17 1.46 -5.54
CA TRP A 300 17.75 1.10 -5.52
C TRP A 300 17.05 1.63 -4.27
N ILE A 301 17.61 1.37 -3.09
CA ILE A 301 17.05 1.83 -1.81
C ILE A 301 17.10 3.35 -1.72
N PHE A 302 18.18 3.98 -2.20
CA PHE A 302 18.23 5.43 -2.34
C PHE A 302 17.11 5.99 -3.22
N THR A 303 16.75 5.29 -4.30
CA THR A 303 15.62 5.66 -5.16
C THR A 303 14.29 5.57 -4.43
N LEU A 304 14.09 4.52 -3.62
CA LEU A 304 12.89 4.36 -2.79
C LEU A 304 12.79 5.48 -1.74
N VAL A 305 13.89 5.82 -1.08
CA VAL A 305 13.94 6.95 -0.13
C VAL A 305 13.56 8.27 -0.81
N CYS A 306 14.09 8.55 -2.01
CA CYS A 306 13.71 9.73 -2.77
C CYS A 306 12.21 9.76 -3.11
N GLU A 307 11.61 8.60 -3.40
CA GLU A 307 10.19 8.50 -3.69
C GLU A 307 9.33 8.73 -2.45
N GLU A 308 9.72 8.22 -1.28
CA GLU A 308 9.04 8.48 -0.01
C GLU A 308 9.12 9.95 0.40
N ILE A 309 10.29 10.59 0.20
CA ILE A 309 10.46 12.03 0.41
C ILE A 309 9.54 12.83 -0.52
N ARG A 310 9.41 12.43 -1.79
CA ARG A 310 8.50 13.09 -2.74
C ARG A 310 7.05 12.95 -2.28
N GLN A 311 6.61 11.78 -1.83
CA GLN A 311 5.24 11.55 -1.33
C GLN A 311 4.95 12.44 -0.12
N LEU A 312 5.91 12.57 0.81
CA LEU A 312 5.79 13.46 1.96
C LEU A 312 5.57 14.93 1.54
N PHE A 313 6.27 15.41 0.51
CA PHE A 313 6.11 16.78 0.01
C PHE A 313 4.88 16.99 -0.87
N ALA A 314 4.41 15.94 -1.56
CA ALA A 314 3.21 15.99 -2.40
C ALA A 314 1.90 15.97 -1.59
N THR A 315 1.97 15.68 -0.29
CA THR A 315 0.79 15.69 0.58
C THR A 315 0.31 17.13 0.77
N GLU A 316 -0.91 17.43 0.33
CA GLU A 316 -1.58 18.74 0.45
C GLU A 316 -1.94 19.11 1.91
N ALA A 317 -0.96 19.17 2.80
CA ALA A 317 -1.16 19.70 4.13
C ALA A 317 -0.83 21.20 4.15
N GLN A 318 -1.70 22.00 4.79
CA GLN A 318 -1.47 23.43 5.00
C GLN A 318 -0.16 23.73 5.77
N SER A 319 0.42 22.73 6.46
CA SER A 319 1.70 22.85 7.18
C SER A 319 2.52 21.55 7.09
N LYS A 320 3.85 21.68 6.93
CA LYS A 320 4.80 20.56 6.84
C LYS A 320 4.73 19.61 8.05
N ARG A 321 4.41 20.13 9.24
CA ARG A 321 4.26 19.29 10.45
C ARG A 321 3.04 18.37 10.37
N ASN A 322 1.93 18.90 9.88
CA ASN A 322 0.70 18.12 9.73
C ASN A 322 0.85 17.05 8.64
N ALA A 323 1.63 17.32 7.58
CA ALA A 323 1.99 16.31 6.59
C ALA A 323 2.77 15.14 7.21
N ILE A 324 3.79 15.42 8.02
CA ILE A 324 4.60 14.38 8.69
C ILE A 324 3.72 13.56 9.66
N ILE A 325 2.89 14.22 10.46
CA ILE A 325 1.98 13.53 11.39
C ILE A 325 0.99 12.65 10.62
N ALA A 326 0.45 13.13 9.50
CA ALA A 326 -0.44 12.35 8.65
C ALA A 326 0.27 11.16 8.02
N TYR A 327 1.50 11.34 7.53
CA TYR A 327 2.32 10.27 6.94
C TYR A 327 2.58 9.14 7.94
N PHE A 328 2.96 9.46 9.18
CA PHE A 328 3.23 8.46 10.22
C PHE A 328 1.96 7.83 10.83
N LYS A 329 0.74 8.22 10.42
CA LYS A 329 -0.47 7.50 10.85
C LYS A 329 -0.66 6.19 10.09
N VAL A 330 -0.14 6.09 8.87
CA VAL A 330 -0.27 4.89 8.03
C VAL A 330 0.73 3.83 8.47
N PHE A 331 0.26 2.58 8.67
CA PHE A 331 1.11 1.47 9.11
C PHE A 331 2.25 1.17 8.14
N TRP A 332 1.95 1.10 6.84
CA TRP A 332 2.93 0.79 5.79
C TRP A 332 4.06 1.81 5.71
N ASN A 333 3.75 3.09 5.90
CA ASN A 333 4.76 4.15 5.93
C ASN A 333 5.73 3.98 7.12
N LYS A 334 5.26 3.47 8.27
CA LYS A 334 6.13 3.12 9.40
C LYS A 334 7.05 1.95 9.07
N LEU A 335 6.52 0.94 8.37
CA LEU A 335 7.27 -0.23 7.93
C LEU A 335 8.38 0.16 6.94
N ASP A 336 8.11 1.08 6.01
CA ASP A 336 9.10 1.61 5.07
C ASP A 336 10.22 2.38 5.76
N VAL A 337 9.87 3.25 6.71
CA VAL A 337 10.88 3.96 7.51
C VAL A 337 11.73 2.98 8.31
N LEU A 338 11.11 1.94 8.89
CA LEU A 338 11.84 0.88 9.60
C LEU A 338 12.81 0.14 8.67
N ALA A 339 12.39 -0.26 7.47
CA ALA A 339 13.23 -0.95 6.50
C ALA A 339 14.44 -0.09 6.09
N VAL A 340 14.20 1.19 5.76
CA VAL A 340 15.28 2.11 5.38
C VAL A 340 16.28 2.30 6.52
N VAL A 341 15.81 2.46 7.76
CA VAL A 341 16.68 2.63 8.93
C VAL A 341 17.51 1.37 9.19
N LEU A 342 16.89 0.18 9.17
CA LEU A 342 17.59 -1.08 9.33
C LEU A 342 18.64 -1.31 8.24
N PHE A 343 18.31 -0.97 6.99
CA PHE A 343 19.26 -1.07 5.88
C PHE A 343 20.51 -0.21 6.11
N PHE A 344 20.35 1.07 6.48
CA PHE A 344 21.50 1.95 6.73
C PHE A 344 22.32 1.52 7.95
N ILE A 345 21.68 1.00 9.00
CA ILE A 345 22.39 0.42 10.16
C ILE A 345 23.21 -0.81 9.71
N GLY A 346 22.60 -1.74 8.98
CA GLY A 346 23.31 -2.91 8.47
C GLY A 346 24.45 -2.55 7.51
N PHE A 347 24.22 -1.56 6.64
CA PHE A 347 25.21 -1.06 5.70
C PHE A 347 26.38 -0.35 6.40
N THR A 348 26.14 0.46 7.43
CA THR A 348 27.20 1.14 8.19
C THR A 348 28.03 0.16 9.03
N LEU A 349 27.38 -0.80 9.71
CA LEU A 349 28.07 -1.86 10.45
C LEU A 349 29.03 -2.67 9.58
N ARG A 350 28.71 -2.80 8.29
CA ARG A 350 29.54 -3.53 7.32
C ARG A 350 30.90 -2.89 7.03
N PHE A 351 31.02 -1.55 7.10
CA PHE A 351 32.29 -0.87 6.84
C PHE A 351 33.24 -0.88 8.03
N ILE A 352 32.76 -1.30 9.21
CA ILE A 352 33.59 -1.39 10.41
C ILE A 352 34.48 -2.64 10.30
N PRO A 353 35.81 -2.52 10.41
CA PRO A 353 36.75 -3.62 10.24
C PRO A 353 36.83 -4.51 11.49
N THR A 354 35.69 -5.06 11.95
CA THR A 354 35.63 -6.05 13.03
C THR A 354 34.76 -7.25 12.66
N VAL A 355 35.15 -8.45 13.10
CA VAL A 355 34.43 -9.71 12.81
C VAL A 355 33.01 -9.67 13.37
N GLU A 356 32.87 -9.19 14.62
CA GLU A 356 31.58 -9.10 15.30
C GLU A 356 30.62 -8.15 14.59
N CYS A 357 31.11 -6.99 14.11
CA CYS A 357 30.27 -6.06 13.34
C CYS A 357 29.86 -6.64 11.99
N PHE A 358 30.70 -7.45 11.34
CA PHE A 358 30.33 -8.14 10.10
C PHE A 358 29.22 -9.17 10.32
N CYS A 359 29.33 -9.97 11.39
CA CYS A 359 28.27 -10.91 11.79
C CYS A 359 26.97 -10.17 12.13
N ALA A 360 27.08 -9.08 12.90
CA ALA A 360 25.94 -8.23 13.25
C ALA A 360 25.29 -7.60 12.00
N ALA A 361 26.09 -7.10 11.05
CA ALA A 361 25.59 -6.55 9.79
C ALA A 361 24.79 -7.59 8.99
N ARG A 362 25.26 -8.84 8.92
CA ARG A 362 24.53 -9.93 8.26
C ARG A 362 23.19 -10.21 8.93
N VAL A 363 23.16 -10.24 10.27
CA VAL A 363 21.92 -10.44 11.04
C VAL A 363 20.95 -9.28 10.79
N VAL A 364 21.41 -8.04 10.90
CA VAL A 364 20.59 -6.85 10.68
C VAL A 364 20.01 -6.82 9.26
N LEU A 365 20.83 -7.10 8.23
CA LEU A 365 20.35 -7.15 6.84
C LEU A 365 19.41 -8.33 6.58
N SER A 366 19.54 -9.45 7.29
CA SER A 366 18.58 -10.57 7.20
C SER A 366 17.21 -10.23 7.80
N ILE A 367 17.19 -9.48 8.90
CA ILE A 367 15.96 -8.93 9.48
C ILE A 367 15.37 -7.89 8.53
N ASP A 368 16.20 -7.00 7.99
CA ASP A 368 15.77 -6.01 7.00
C ASP A 368 15.10 -6.65 5.78
N LEU A 369 15.71 -7.71 5.21
CA LEU A 369 15.11 -8.48 4.11
C LEU A 369 13.70 -8.99 4.47
N THR A 370 13.48 -9.42 5.72
CA THR A 370 12.16 -9.86 6.20
C THR A 370 11.16 -8.70 6.20
N VAL A 371 11.58 -7.49 6.58
CA VAL A 371 10.73 -6.28 6.53
C VAL A 371 10.38 -5.93 5.08
N TRP A 372 11.33 -6.03 4.14
CA TRP A 372 11.06 -5.84 2.71
C TRP A 372 10.11 -6.90 2.13
N PHE A 373 10.16 -8.15 2.60
CA PHE A 373 9.16 -9.16 2.25
C PHE A 373 7.77 -8.78 2.76
N MET A 374 7.66 -8.35 4.02
CA MET A 374 6.38 -7.86 4.59
C MET A 374 5.80 -6.69 3.80
N ARG A 375 6.65 -5.79 3.27
CA ARG A 375 6.22 -4.67 2.41
C ARG A 375 5.46 -5.11 1.15
N THR A 376 5.72 -6.32 0.65
CA THR A 376 5.02 -6.90 -0.51
C THR A 376 3.51 -7.05 -0.26
N LEU A 377 3.08 -7.20 1.00
CA LEU A 377 1.68 -7.31 1.36
C LEU A 377 0.89 -6.04 1.01
N ASP A 378 1.49 -4.85 1.11
CA ASP A 378 0.81 -3.61 0.71
C ASP A 378 0.59 -3.56 -0.80
N LEU A 379 1.56 -4.03 -1.59
CA LEU A 379 1.38 -4.14 -3.04
C LEU A 379 0.24 -5.12 -3.37
N PHE A 380 0.12 -6.23 -2.65
CA PHE A 380 -1.00 -7.16 -2.81
C PHE A 380 -2.34 -6.59 -2.33
N ALA A 381 -2.35 -5.56 -1.48
CA ALA A 381 -3.58 -4.89 -1.05
C ALA A 381 -4.31 -4.20 -2.22
N ALA A 382 -3.57 -3.82 -3.27
CA ALA A 382 -4.15 -3.28 -4.51
C ALA A 382 -4.90 -4.34 -5.35
N VAL A 383 -4.64 -5.63 -5.14
CA VAL A 383 -5.26 -6.71 -5.93
C VAL A 383 -6.68 -6.96 -5.46
N LYS A 384 -7.67 -6.80 -6.34
CA LYS A 384 -9.11 -6.95 -6.04
C LYS A 384 -9.50 -8.22 -5.28
N ARG A 385 -8.79 -9.33 -5.49
CA ARG A 385 -9.07 -10.63 -4.86
C ARG A 385 -8.43 -10.81 -3.48
N LEU A 386 -7.31 -10.13 -3.22
CA LEU A 386 -6.50 -10.28 -2.01
C LEU A 386 -6.68 -9.10 -1.04
N GLY A 387 -6.95 -7.91 -1.57
CA GLY A 387 -7.04 -6.67 -0.82
C GLY A 387 -8.04 -6.70 0.34
N PRO A 388 -9.33 -7.03 0.13
CA PRO A 388 -10.29 -7.13 1.23
C PRO A 388 -9.82 -8.12 2.31
N LYS A 389 -9.24 -9.26 1.91
CA LYS A 389 -8.73 -10.26 2.85
C LYS A 389 -7.55 -9.76 3.69
N LEU A 390 -6.65 -8.96 3.10
CA LEU A 390 -5.53 -8.36 3.83
C LEU A 390 -6.02 -7.31 4.84
N VAL A 391 -7.04 -6.52 4.47
CA VAL A 391 -7.68 -5.58 5.40
C VAL A 391 -8.35 -6.34 6.55
N MET A 392 -9.02 -7.46 6.26
CA MET A 392 -9.60 -8.33 7.31
C MET A 392 -8.54 -8.89 8.25
N ILE A 393 -7.41 -9.39 7.73
CA ILE A 393 -6.29 -9.87 8.56
C ILE A 393 -5.79 -8.75 9.48
N GLY A 394 -5.66 -7.53 8.95
CA GLY A 394 -5.25 -6.36 9.73
C GLY A 394 -6.17 -6.05 10.91
N GLU A 395 -7.48 -6.12 10.72
CA GLU A 395 -8.45 -5.90 11.80
C GLU A 395 -8.44 -7.06 12.82
N MET A 396 -8.27 -8.31 12.37
CA MET A 396 -8.17 -9.49 13.25
C MET A 396 -6.93 -9.48 14.15
N VAL A 397 -5.88 -8.71 13.81
CA VAL A 397 -4.72 -8.53 14.70
C VAL A 397 -5.15 -7.93 16.04
N ASN A 398 -6.24 -7.14 16.09
CA ASN A 398 -6.76 -6.61 17.35
C ASN A 398 -7.24 -7.72 18.28
N ASP A 399 -7.92 -8.73 17.75
CA ASP A 399 -8.36 -9.90 18.52
C ASP A 399 -7.16 -10.76 18.96
N LEU A 400 -6.18 -10.91 18.06
CA LEU A 400 -4.94 -11.62 18.36
C LEU A 400 -4.18 -10.98 19.52
N ARG A 401 -4.18 -9.63 19.65
CA ARG A 401 -3.49 -8.95 20.76
C ARG A 401 -4.01 -9.39 22.13
N PHE A 402 -5.32 -9.49 22.30
CA PHE A 402 -5.91 -9.96 23.57
C PHE A 402 -5.63 -11.44 23.82
N PHE A 403 -5.72 -12.26 22.78
CA PHE A 403 -5.38 -13.68 22.88
C PHE A 403 -3.92 -13.91 23.31
N MET A 404 -2.96 -13.17 22.72
CA MET A 404 -1.54 -13.29 23.06
C MET A 404 -1.27 -12.96 24.52
N ILE A 405 -1.97 -11.97 25.10
CA ILE A 405 -1.86 -11.64 26.53
C ILE A 405 -2.29 -12.83 27.39
N MET A 406 -3.43 -13.46 27.07
CA MET A 406 -3.88 -14.65 27.78
C MET A 406 -2.90 -15.82 27.61
N LEU A 407 -2.39 -16.03 26.39
CA LEU A 407 -1.46 -17.12 26.10
C LEU A 407 -0.14 -16.99 26.88
N ILE A 408 0.41 -15.78 27.01
CA ILE A 408 1.64 -15.53 27.77
C ILE A 408 1.52 -15.99 29.23
N VAL A 409 0.36 -15.79 29.87
CA VAL A 409 0.11 -16.24 31.25
C VAL A 409 0.29 -17.76 31.38
N PHE A 410 -0.29 -18.52 30.46
CA PHE A 410 -0.18 -19.98 30.46
C PHE A 410 1.22 -20.48 30.09
N ILE A 411 1.88 -19.84 29.11
CA ILE A 411 3.28 -20.15 28.74
C ILE A 411 4.20 -19.98 29.96
N LEU A 412 4.08 -18.88 30.69
CA LEU A 412 4.94 -18.62 31.86
C LEU A 412 4.62 -19.56 33.02
N ALA A 413 3.34 -19.79 33.34
CA ALA A 413 2.94 -20.69 34.42
C ALA A 413 3.49 -22.11 34.21
N PHE A 414 3.24 -22.68 33.03
CA PHE A 414 3.74 -24.02 32.72
C PHE A 414 5.26 -24.05 32.50
N GLY A 415 5.83 -23.03 31.87
CA GLY A 415 7.27 -22.94 31.63
C GLY A 415 8.06 -22.98 32.92
N VAL A 416 7.73 -22.12 33.88
CA VAL A 416 8.45 -22.05 35.17
C VAL A 416 8.26 -23.33 35.97
N SER A 417 7.02 -23.82 36.10
CA SER A 417 6.72 -25.04 36.88
C SER A 417 7.37 -26.29 36.29
N SER A 418 7.26 -26.50 34.98
CA SER A 418 7.86 -27.70 34.35
C SER A 418 9.38 -27.64 34.31
N TYR A 419 9.97 -26.46 34.03
CA TYR A 419 11.43 -26.32 33.99
C TYR A 419 12.06 -26.55 35.37
N SER A 420 11.41 -26.09 36.44
CA SER A 420 11.84 -26.33 37.83
C SER A 420 11.82 -27.82 38.22
N LEU A 421 10.83 -28.59 37.75
CA LEU A 421 10.73 -30.02 38.06
C LEU A 421 11.78 -30.86 37.33
N ILE A 422 12.13 -30.47 36.09
CA ILE A 422 13.06 -31.24 35.24
C ILE A 422 14.52 -30.93 35.58
N HIS A 423 14.88 -29.65 35.75
CA HIS A 423 16.28 -29.22 35.88
C HIS A 423 16.68 -28.83 37.30
N GLY A 424 15.74 -28.82 38.25
CA GLY A 424 16.00 -28.45 39.65
C GLY A 424 16.42 -26.99 39.83
N ILE A 425 17.24 -26.73 40.84
CA ILE A 425 17.68 -25.38 41.23
C ILE A 425 18.77 -24.89 40.27
N GLN A 426 18.52 -23.78 39.57
CA GLN A 426 19.50 -23.13 38.69
C GLN A 426 19.86 -21.72 39.18
N LYS A 427 21.01 -21.21 38.74
CA LYS A 427 21.44 -19.83 39.01
C LYS A 427 20.68 -18.85 38.11
N LEU A 428 20.32 -17.69 38.66
CA LEU A 428 19.65 -16.64 37.91
C LEU A 428 20.53 -16.17 36.75
N SER A 429 20.06 -16.35 35.52
CA SER A 429 20.73 -15.90 34.30
C SER A 429 19.69 -15.52 33.24
N TRP A 430 20.06 -14.65 32.29
CA TRP A 430 19.19 -14.32 31.15
C TRP A 430 18.88 -15.54 30.27
N HIS A 431 19.78 -16.51 30.23
CA HIS A 431 19.59 -17.77 29.52
C HIS A 431 18.44 -18.59 30.13
N LEU A 432 18.33 -18.62 31.46
CA LEU A 432 17.23 -19.31 32.15
C LEU A 432 15.86 -18.81 31.69
N LEU A 433 15.66 -17.50 31.58
CA LEU A 433 14.39 -16.93 31.11
C LEU A 433 14.06 -17.37 29.68
N ARG A 434 15.05 -17.32 28.78
CA ARG A 434 14.89 -17.76 27.38
C ARG A 434 14.56 -19.25 27.31
N ASP A 435 15.26 -20.07 28.09
CA ASP A 435 15.10 -21.52 28.05
C ASP A 435 13.73 -21.93 28.62
N ILE A 436 13.25 -21.27 29.69
CA ILE A 436 11.89 -21.45 30.23
C ILE A 436 10.82 -21.14 29.17
N ILE A 437 10.92 -19.99 28.50
CA ILE A 437 9.94 -19.56 27.51
C ILE A 437 9.97 -20.50 26.29
N ASN A 438 11.16 -20.82 25.77
CA ASN A 438 11.31 -21.72 24.63
C ASN A 438 10.75 -23.12 24.93
N HIS A 439 11.02 -23.62 26.13
CA HIS A 439 10.55 -24.93 26.58
C HIS A 439 9.02 -25.03 26.59
N ALA A 440 8.30 -24.00 27.03
CA ALA A 440 6.84 -23.96 26.98
C ALA A 440 6.28 -23.65 25.57
N TYR A 441 6.94 -22.77 24.82
CA TYR A 441 6.49 -22.30 23.51
C TYR A 441 6.50 -23.40 22.45
N TRP A 442 7.60 -24.14 22.28
CA TRP A 442 7.72 -25.18 21.26
C TRP A 442 6.70 -26.31 21.44
N ARG A 443 6.27 -26.55 22.68
CA ARG A 443 5.22 -27.53 22.99
C ARG A 443 3.86 -27.16 22.43
N ILE A 444 3.53 -25.87 22.26
CA ILE A 444 2.27 -25.46 21.62
C ILE A 444 2.19 -26.02 20.19
N PHE A 445 3.33 -26.11 19.51
CA PHE A 445 3.45 -26.61 18.14
C PHE A 445 3.67 -28.13 18.06
N GLY A 446 3.65 -28.84 19.19
CA GLY A 446 3.75 -30.30 19.22
C GLY A 446 5.16 -30.87 19.30
N ASP A 447 6.20 -30.07 19.62
CA ASP A 447 7.54 -30.62 19.90
C ASP A 447 7.54 -31.35 21.25
N LEU A 448 7.45 -32.68 21.18
CA LEU A 448 7.37 -33.60 22.32
C LEU A 448 8.66 -34.39 22.55
N ASN A 449 9.78 -34.01 21.92
CA ASN A 449 11.05 -34.75 22.01
C ASN A 449 11.62 -34.85 23.44
N THR A 450 11.10 -34.06 24.39
CA THR A 450 11.46 -34.12 25.82
C THR A 450 10.73 -35.21 26.61
N LEU A 451 9.85 -36.00 25.98
CA LEU A 451 9.20 -37.15 26.62
C LEU A 451 10.22 -38.17 27.16
N GLU A 452 11.34 -38.34 26.46
CA GLU A 452 12.45 -39.20 26.89
C GLU A 452 13.15 -38.68 28.16
N THR A 453 13.20 -37.35 28.34
CA THR A 453 13.80 -36.68 29.51
C THR A 453 12.97 -36.87 30.78
N PHE A 454 11.64 -37.05 30.67
CA PHE A 454 10.79 -37.38 31.82
C PHE A 454 11.00 -38.80 32.34
N SER A 455 11.49 -39.71 31.49
CA SER A 455 11.71 -41.11 31.88
C SER A 455 13.00 -41.31 32.68
N THR A 456 13.98 -40.42 32.54
CA THR A 456 15.35 -40.58 33.06
C THR A 456 15.61 -39.84 34.37
N ASN A 457 14.91 -38.73 34.66
CA ASN A 457 15.06 -37.97 35.91
C ASN A 457 13.99 -38.35 36.93
N TYR A 458 14.39 -38.51 38.20
CA TYR A 458 13.57 -38.79 39.41
C TYR A 458 12.11 -39.15 39.11
N LYS A 459 11.77 -40.45 39.13
CA LYS A 459 10.46 -41.00 38.72
C LYS A 459 9.27 -40.12 39.13
N ALA A 460 9.21 -39.64 40.39
CA ALA A 460 8.14 -38.79 40.90
C ALA A 460 8.02 -37.40 40.21
N ASN A 461 9.14 -36.70 40.01
CA ASN A 461 9.15 -35.39 39.35
C ASN A 461 8.85 -35.52 37.86
N GLY A 462 9.32 -36.60 37.22
CA GLY A 462 9.01 -36.94 35.83
C GLY A 462 7.52 -37.13 35.61
N TYR A 463 6.84 -37.92 36.47
CA TYR A 463 5.39 -38.09 36.40
C TYR A 463 4.62 -36.78 36.63
N ALA A 464 5.04 -35.96 37.61
CA ALA A 464 4.41 -34.67 37.87
C ALA A 464 4.53 -33.70 36.67
N ALA A 465 5.71 -33.64 36.07
CA ALA A 465 5.95 -32.80 34.90
C ALA A 465 5.21 -33.32 33.65
N PHE A 466 5.06 -34.63 33.49
CA PHE A 466 4.22 -35.24 32.46
C PHE A 466 2.74 -34.89 32.64
N ILE A 467 2.22 -34.95 33.88
CA ILE A 467 0.83 -34.54 34.17
C ILE A 467 0.62 -33.06 33.85
N LEU A 468 1.57 -32.19 34.23
CA LEU A 468 1.53 -30.77 33.87
C LEU A 468 1.55 -30.56 32.36
N LEU A 469 2.32 -31.35 31.61
CA LEU A 469 2.36 -31.29 30.15
C LEU A 469 1.01 -31.66 29.53
N VAL A 470 0.38 -32.75 30.00
CA VAL A 470 -0.95 -33.18 29.53
C VAL A 470 -1.99 -32.08 29.80
N GLY A 471 -1.99 -31.51 31.01
CA GLY A 471 -2.88 -30.41 31.37
C GLY A 471 -2.63 -29.16 30.52
N TYR A 472 -1.38 -28.80 30.29
CA TYR A 472 -0.99 -27.69 29.42
C TYR A 472 -1.47 -27.87 27.98
N MET A 473 -1.26 -29.05 27.39
CA MET A 473 -1.70 -29.35 26.04
C MET A 473 -3.23 -29.32 25.92
N ALA A 474 -3.96 -29.80 26.93
CA ALA A 474 -5.41 -29.72 26.95
C ALA A 474 -5.90 -28.26 26.98
N VAL A 475 -5.32 -27.42 27.84
CA VAL A 475 -5.74 -26.01 27.96
C VAL A 475 -5.31 -25.20 26.74
N VAL A 476 -4.04 -25.26 26.34
CA VAL A 476 -3.54 -24.40 25.26
C VAL A 476 -3.98 -24.91 23.89
N SER A 477 -3.71 -26.18 23.58
CA SER A 477 -3.90 -26.71 22.24
C SER A 477 -5.35 -27.11 21.95
N ILE A 478 -6.08 -27.65 22.93
CA ILE A 478 -7.48 -28.06 22.73
C ILE A 478 -8.46 -26.93 23.03
N LEU A 479 -8.25 -26.15 24.10
CA LEU A 479 -9.19 -25.07 24.45
C LEU A 479 -8.81 -23.74 23.80
N LEU A 480 -7.63 -23.18 24.07
CA LEU A 480 -7.31 -21.81 23.66
C LEU A 480 -7.16 -21.65 22.16
N VAL A 481 -6.48 -22.56 21.46
CA VAL A 481 -6.34 -22.49 19.99
C VAL A 481 -7.70 -22.63 19.30
N ASN A 482 -8.58 -23.51 19.76
CA ASN A 482 -9.93 -23.65 19.21
C ASN A 482 -10.81 -22.43 19.49
N LEU A 483 -10.66 -21.82 20.67
CA LEU A 483 -11.30 -20.55 20.99
C LEU A 483 -10.81 -19.43 20.06
N LEU A 484 -9.51 -19.37 19.76
CA LEU A 484 -8.96 -18.39 18.81
C LEU A 484 -9.55 -18.56 17.42
N ILE A 485 -9.66 -19.80 16.93
CA ILE A 485 -10.29 -20.11 15.64
C ILE A 485 -11.76 -19.65 15.64
N ALA A 486 -12.50 -19.89 16.72
CA ALA A 486 -13.89 -19.45 16.85
C ALA A 486 -14.02 -17.91 16.87
N MET A 487 -13.16 -17.21 17.61
CA MET A 487 -13.13 -15.75 17.63
C MET A 487 -12.83 -15.18 16.24
N PHE A 488 -11.79 -15.69 15.55
CA PHE A 488 -11.49 -15.26 14.18
C PHE A 488 -12.62 -15.55 13.20
N SER A 489 -13.32 -16.68 13.33
CA SER A 489 -14.45 -17.00 12.47
C SER A 489 -15.62 -16.03 12.69
N ASN A 490 -15.96 -15.69 13.94
CA ASN A 490 -17.00 -14.72 14.25
C ASN A 490 -16.62 -13.30 13.81
N THR A 491 -15.37 -12.88 14.04
CA THR A 491 -14.88 -11.57 13.59
C THR A 491 -14.83 -11.50 12.06
N PHE A 492 -14.43 -12.59 11.38
CA PHE A 492 -14.43 -12.67 9.91
C PHE A 492 -15.82 -12.38 9.35
N THR A 493 -16.87 -13.03 9.87
CA THR A 493 -18.23 -12.84 9.38
C THR A 493 -18.77 -11.45 9.67
N ASN A 494 -18.47 -10.90 10.86
CA ASN A 494 -18.95 -9.58 11.26
C ASN A 494 -18.26 -8.44 10.49
N LEU A 495 -16.98 -8.58 10.18
CA LEU A 495 -16.19 -7.52 9.53
C LEU A 495 -16.19 -7.59 8.00
N GLN A 496 -16.66 -8.66 7.37
CA GLN A 496 -16.53 -8.85 5.91
C GLN A 496 -17.13 -7.71 5.08
N VAL A 497 -18.33 -7.24 5.42
CA VAL A 497 -19.03 -6.18 4.67
C VAL A 497 -18.34 -4.83 4.84
N ASP A 498 -17.95 -4.50 6.08
CA ASP A 498 -17.35 -3.21 6.38
C ASP A 498 -15.90 -3.13 5.89
N THR A 499 -15.14 -4.23 5.94
CA THR A 499 -13.79 -4.29 5.39
C THR A 499 -13.77 -4.21 3.86
N ASP A 500 -14.77 -4.77 3.17
CA ASP A 500 -14.93 -4.59 1.71
C ASP A 500 -15.21 -3.11 1.36
N ARG A 501 -16.06 -2.42 2.13
CA ARG A 501 -16.32 -0.98 1.98
C ARG A 501 -15.05 -0.15 2.23
N ILE A 502 -14.32 -0.45 3.30
CA ILE A 502 -13.04 0.21 3.63
C ILE A 502 -12.02 0.00 2.52
N TRP A 503 -11.90 -1.23 2.02
CA TRP A 503 -10.99 -1.55 0.93
C TRP A 503 -11.35 -0.78 -0.35
N LYS A 504 -12.64 -0.73 -0.73
CA LYS A 504 -13.13 0.07 -1.87
C LYS A 504 -12.85 1.56 -1.73
N PHE A 505 -12.88 2.09 -0.50
CA PHE A 505 -12.45 3.46 -0.21
C PHE A 505 -10.93 3.63 -0.38
N GLN A 506 -10.14 2.70 0.14
CA GLN A 506 -8.67 2.70 -0.02
C GLN A 506 -8.24 2.59 -1.50
N GLN A 507 -9.00 1.88 -2.33
CA GLN A 507 -8.76 1.81 -3.78
C GLN A 507 -8.78 3.19 -4.44
N TYR A 508 -9.64 4.11 -4.01
CA TYR A 508 -9.62 5.49 -4.50
C TYR A 508 -8.25 6.15 -4.23
N THR A 509 -7.79 6.08 -2.98
CA THR A 509 -6.52 6.68 -2.57
C THR A 509 -5.35 6.08 -3.37
N LEU A 510 -5.36 4.76 -3.55
CA LEU A 510 -4.39 4.03 -4.35
C LEU A 510 -4.39 4.49 -5.82
N VAL A 511 -5.56 4.63 -6.44
CA VAL A 511 -5.68 5.10 -7.83
C VAL A 511 -5.08 6.51 -7.96
N CYS A 512 -5.41 7.43 -7.06
CA CYS A 512 -4.85 8.78 -7.05
C CYS A 512 -3.32 8.79 -6.87
N GLU A 513 -2.82 7.93 -6.00
CA GLU A 513 -1.39 7.80 -5.77
C GLU A 513 -0.65 7.38 -7.05
N TYR A 514 -1.11 6.31 -7.72
CA TYR A 514 -0.50 5.83 -8.97
C TYR A 514 -0.71 6.76 -10.17
N LEU A 515 -1.76 7.58 -10.18
CA LEU A 515 -1.90 8.66 -11.15
C LEU A 515 -0.78 9.69 -10.99
N SER A 516 -0.47 10.08 -9.76
CA SER A 516 0.56 11.10 -9.44
C SER A 516 2.01 10.60 -9.58
N ARG A 517 2.24 9.29 -9.42
CA ARG A 517 3.57 8.66 -9.52
C ARG A 517 4.18 8.85 -10.92
N PRO A 518 5.50 9.07 -11.04
CA PRO A 518 6.19 9.09 -12.33
C PRO A 518 6.01 7.74 -13.07
N SER A 519 6.15 7.77 -14.40
CA SER A 519 5.92 6.57 -15.23
C SER A 519 7.02 5.52 -15.16
N LEU A 520 8.21 5.88 -14.64
CA LEU A 520 9.33 4.97 -14.52
C LEU A 520 9.27 4.19 -13.19
N PRO A 521 9.64 2.89 -13.17
CA PRO A 521 9.73 2.12 -11.93
C PRO A 521 11.00 2.43 -11.13
N PRO A 522 11.03 2.15 -9.81
CA PRO A 522 12.21 2.32 -8.96
C PRO A 522 13.20 1.20 -9.30
N PRO A 523 14.04 1.38 -10.34
CA PRO A 523 15.39 1.95 -10.22
C PRO A 523 15.70 3.09 -11.22
N LEU A 524 14.81 3.32 -12.20
CA LEU A 524 14.97 4.34 -13.25
C LEU A 524 14.35 5.69 -12.87
N ILE A 525 13.60 5.72 -11.77
CA ILE A 525 12.99 6.93 -11.20
C ILE A 525 14.03 8.03 -10.92
N ILE A 526 15.29 7.67 -10.62
CA ILE A 526 16.37 8.64 -10.41
C ILE A 526 16.45 9.62 -11.59
N PHE A 527 16.37 9.14 -12.83
CA PHE A 527 16.42 10.02 -14.00
C PHE A 527 15.25 11.00 -14.04
N SER A 528 14.06 10.56 -13.63
CA SER A 528 12.87 11.44 -13.56
C SER A 528 12.99 12.51 -12.47
N HIS A 529 13.55 12.15 -11.31
CA HIS A 529 13.78 13.10 -10.21
C HIS A 529 14.90 14.08 -10.53
N VAL A 530 16.00 13.59 -11.13
CA VAL A 530 17.10 14.43 -11.61
C VAL A 530 16.58 15.40 -12.67
N TRP A 531 15.79 14.94 -13.64
CA TRP A 531 15.18 15.81 -14.66
C TRP A 531 14.24 16.87 -14.07
N ARG A 532 13.41 16.50 -13.08
CA ARG A 532 12.54 17.46 -12.38
C ARG A 532 13.34 18.47 -11.57
N LEU A 533 14.40 18.03 -10.90
CA LEU A 533 15.29 18.88 -10.12
C LEU A 533 16.04 19.85 -11.02
N THR A 534 16.59 19.39 -12.15
CA THR A 534 17.29 20.25 -13.12
C THR A 534 16.33 21.26 -13.74
N LEU A 535 15.10 20.87 -14.10
CA LEU A 535 14.07 21.80 -14.58
C LEU A 535 13.68 22.83 -13.53
N CYS A 536 13.56 22.44 -12.25
CA CYS A 536 13.23 23.36 -11.16
C CYS A 536 14.37 24.38 -10.92
N ILE A 537 15.62 23.91 -10.90
CA ILE A 537 16.81 24.76 -10.75
C ILE A 537 16.92 25.70 -11.96
N ALA A 538 16.75 25.19 -13.18
CA ALA A 538 16.78 26.01 -14.40
C ALA A 538 15.66 27.06 -14.41
N ALA A 539 14.43 26.70 -14.03
CA ALA A 539 13.33 27.65 -13.93
C ALA A 539 13.57 28.75 -12.87
N LYS A 540 14.21 28.41 -11.74
CA LYS A 540 14.52 29.35 -10.65
C LYS A 540 15.70 30.28 -10.98
N TYR A 541 16.75 29.76 -11.61
CA TYR A 541 17.98 30.51 -11.91
C TYR A 541 17.92 31.27 -13.23
N PHE A 542 17.39 30.67 -14.30
CA PHE A 542 17.41 31.28 -15.63
C PHE A 542 16.22 32.19 -15.91
N LYS A 543 15.13 32.14 -15.11
CA LYS A 543 13.91 32.97 -15.32
C LYS A 543 13.40 32.92 -16.78
N LEU A 544 13.71 31.85 -17.52
CA LEU A 544 13.32 31.71 -18.92
C LEU A 544 11.87 31.23 -18.98
N ASN A 545 11.02 32.01 -19.67
CA ASN A 545 9.61 31.68 -19.90
C ASN A 545 9.45 30.24 -20.44
N PHE A 546 10.35 29.77 -21.30
CA PHE A 546 10.33 28.39 -21.83
C PHE A 546 10.46 27.30 -20.75
N PHE A 547 11.36 27.47 -19.76
CA PHE A 547 11.55 26.49 -18.69
C PHE A 547 10.46 26.58 -17.63
N GLN A 548 9.92 27.78 -17.36
CA GLN A 548 8.72 27.95 -16.54
C GLN A 548 7.49 27.30 -17.18
N GLU A 549 7.33 27.44 -18.51
CA GLU A 549 6.27 26.81 -19.29
C GLU A 549 6.39 25.28 -19.27
N GLN A 550 7.59 24.73 -19.45
CA GLN A 550 7.88 23.29 -19.37
C GLN A 550 7.67 22.73 -17.95
N TYR A 551 8.14 23.45 -16.91
CA TYR A 551 7.94 23.09 -15.51
C TYR A 551 6.45 23.14 -15.14
N ARG A 552 5.71 24.18 -15.56
CA ARG A 552 4.26 24.32 -15.38
C ARG A 552 3.49 23.24 -16.14
N ARG A 553 3.87 22.88 -17.37
CA ARG A 553 3.27 21.76 -18.14
C ARG A 553 3.54 20.40 -17.51
N HIS A 554 4.70 20.21 -16.87
CA HIS A 554 5.01 19.00 -16.11
C HIS A 554 4.27 18.94 -14.77
N LEU A 555 4.11 20.07 -14.07
CA LEU A 555 3.25 20.21 -12.87
C LEU A 555 1.77 19.96 -13.22
N ASN A 556 1.27 20.57 -14.31
CA ASN A 556 -0.09 20.36 -14.82
C ASN A 556 -0.32 18.92 -15.33
N ARG A 557 0.73 18.18 -15.67
CA ARG A 557 0.66 16.74 -16.00
C ARG A 557 0.55 15.86 -14.76
N THR A 558 1.14 16.26 -13.62
CA THR A 558 0.84 15.65 -12.31
C THR A 558 -0.55 16.04 -11.82
N ASP A 559 -1.05 17.22 -12.23
CA ASP A 559 -2.46 17.59 -12.19
C ASP A 559 -3.26 16.95 -13.33
N TYR A 560 -3.16 15.63 -13.53
CA TYR A 560 -4.13 14.90 -14.35
C TYR A 560 -5.56 15.01 -13.76
N LYS A 561 -5.69 15.51 -12.52
CA LYS A 561 -6.93 16.04 -11.92
C LYS A 561 -7.52 17.22 -12.72
N ILE A 562 -6.70 18.03 -13.39
CA ILE A 562 -7.07 19.28 -14.09
C ILE A 562 -7.15 19.11 -15.63
N SER A 563 -6.41 18.18 -16.26
CA SER A 563 -6.59 17.94 -17.73
C SER A 563 -7.91 17.24 -18.07
N LEU A 564 -8.53 16.61 -17.08
CA LEU A 564 -9.89 16.14 -17.20
C LEU A 564 -10.87 17.32 -17.21
N ASP A 565 -10.54 18.48 -16.64
CA ASP A 565 -11.40 19.68 -16.67
C ASP A 565 -11.32 20.47 -17.97
N GLU A 566 -10.18 20.47 -18.66
CA GLU A 566 -10.06 21.06 -20.01
C GLU A 566 -10.72 20.16 -21.08
N LYS A 567 -10.62 18.83 -20.93
CA LYS A 567 -11.33 17.88 -21.79
C LYS A 567 -12.81 17.74 -21.44
N LYS A 568 -13.20 18.03 -20.19
CA LYS A 568 -14.59 18.11 -19.76
C LYS A 568 -15.22 19.44 -20.10
N SER A 569 -14.53 20.58 -20.04
CA SER A 569 -15.12 21.86 -20.44
C SER A 569 -15.54 21.79 -21.91
N ILE A 570 -14.73 21.20 -22.78
CA ILE A 570 -15.06 20.97 -24.20
C ILE A 570 -16.19 19.94 -24.36
N ALA A 571 -16.27 18.92 -23.51
CA ALA A 571 -17.36 17.93 -23.54
C ALA A 571 -18.64 18.41 -22.84
N ILE A 572 -18.56 19.39 -21.95
CA ILE A 572 -19.66 20.07 -21.26
C ILE A 572 -20.24 21.14 -22.20
N GLU A 573 -19.41 21.87 -22.94
CA GLU A 573 -19.84 22.82 -23.97
C GLU A 573 -20.52 22.07 -25.13
N LEU A 574 -19.97 20.91 -25.56
CA LEU A 574 -20.66 20.02 -26.51
C LEU A 574 -21.93 19.37 -25.94
N ALA A 575 -22.02 19.15 -24.62
CA ALA A 575 -23.19 18.54 -23.99
C ALA A 575 -24.29 19.56 -23.68
N GLU A 576 -23.94 20.81 -23.36
CA GLU A 576 -24.86 21.95 -23.24
C GLU A 576 -25.48 22.30 -24.59
N ASP A 577 -24.74 22.16 -25.70
CA ASP A 577 -25.27 22.32 -27.06
C ASP A 577 -26.14 21.14 -27.55
N THR A 578 -26.00 19.94 -26.97
CA THR A 578 -26.73 18.73 -27.43
C THR A 578 -27.88 18.31 -26.51
N PHE A 579 -27.81 18.65 -25.21
CA PHE A 579 -28.79 18.31 -24.19
C PHE A 579 -28.93 19.49 -23.24
N GLY A 580 -29.77 20.45 -23.63
CA GLY A 580 -30.07 21.64 -22.84
C GLY A 580 -30.47 21.31 -21.39
N ASP A 581 -30.37 22.32 -20.53
CA ASP A 581 -30.67 22.26 -19.08
C ASP A 581 -31.99 21.52 -18.73
N ASP A 582 -32.95 21.48 -19.65
CA ASP A 582 -34.27 20.86 -19.52
C ASP A 582 -34.23 19.37 -19.13
N VAL A 583 -33.26 18.58 -19.60
CA VAL A 583 -33.22 17.13 -19.30
C VAL A 583 -32.85 16.86 -17.85
N TYR A 584 -31.91 17.64 -17.28
CA TYR A 584 -31.52 17.50 -15.87
C TYR A 584 -32.65 17.94 -14.92
N TYR A 585 -33.38 18.99 -15.29
CA TYR A 585 -34.54 19.47 -14.53
C TYR A 585 -35.77 18.54 -14.65
N ASP A 586 -36.02 17.94 -15.82
CA ASP A 586 -37.12 16.98 -16.01
C ASP A 586 -36.84 15.65 -15.29
N PHE A 587 -35.59 15.20 -15.19
CA PHE A 587 -35.25 14.01 -14.40
C PHE A 587 -35.24 14.26 -12.88
N LEU A 588 -34.92 15.48 -12.43
CA LEU A 588 -35.12 15.89 -11.03
C LEU A 588 -36.61 15.95 -10.65
N LYS A 589 -37.51 16.30 -11.60
CA LYS A 589 -38.97 16.22 -11.44
C LYS A 589 -39.50 14.79 -11.37
N ILE A 590 -38.90 13.85 -12.10
CA ILE A 590 -39.24 12.41 -12.00
C ILE A 590 -38.80 11.86 -10.63
N GLY A 591 -37.66 12.32 -10.12
CA GLY A 591 -37.20 12.02 -8.78
C GLY A 591 -38.07 12.61 -7.66
N SER A 592 -38.71 13.76 -7.85
CA SER A 592 -39.65 14.33 -6.87
C SER A 592 -41.02 13.64 -6.93
N LYS A 593 -41.56 13.33 -8.12
CA LYS A 593 -42.83 12.62 -8.28
C LYS A 593 -42.84 11.22 -7.65
N SER A 594 -41.73 10.50 -7.73
CA SER A 594 -41.61 9.15 -7.14
C SER A 594 -41.43 9.13 -5.62
N LEU A 595 -41.06 10.27 -5.01
CA LEU A 595 -40.99 10.44 -3.55
C LEU A 595 -42.38 10.75 -2.97
N ASP A 596 -43.20 11.55 -3.66
CA ASP A 596 -44.62 11.76 -3.29
C ASP A 596 -45.41 10.44 -3.33
N GLU A 597 -45.12 9.55 -4.29
CA GLU A 597 -45.77 8.22 -4.38
C GLU A 597 -45.34 7.28 -3.23
N THR A 598 -44.13 7.44 -2.66
CA THR A 598 -43.69 6.60 -1.54
C THR A 598 -44.21 7.09 -0.18
N GLU A 599 -44.37 8.42 0.01
CA GLU A 599 -45.06 8.97 1.19
C GLU A 599 -46.56 8.65 1.18
N LEU A 600 -47.21 8.62 0.01
CA LEU A 600 -48.64 8.25 -0.13
C LEU A 600 -48.92 6.76 0.12
N ASP A 601 -47.93 5.88 -0.12
CA ASP A 601 -48.04 4.45 0.18
C ASP A 601 -47.72 4.13 1.65
N GLU A 602 -46.88 4.92 2.33
CA GLU A 602 -46.64 4.82 3.78
C GLU A 602 -47.77 5.44 4.62
N GLU A 603 -48.53 6.43 4.12
CA GLU A 603 -49.76 6.92 4.77
C GLU A 603 -50.99 5.99 4.55
N ARG A 604 -50.90 5.02 3.63
CA ARG A 604 -51.97 4.05 3.33
C ARG A 604 -51.78 2.66 3.96
N ALA A 605 -50.65 2.40 4.59
CA ALA A 605 -50.36 1.18 5.35
C ALA A 605 -50.45 1.45 6.86
#